data_AF-A0A2D6BQ37-F1
#
_entry.id   AF-A0A2D6BQ37-F1
#
_cell.length_a   1.000
_cell.length_b   1.000
_cell.length_c   1.000
_cell.angle_alpha   90.00
_cell.angle_beta   90.00
_cell.angle_gamma   90.00
#
_symmetry.space_group_name_H-M   'P 1'
#
loop_
_entity.id
_entity.type
_entity.pdbx_description
1 polymer ?
#
loop_
_entity_poly.entity_id
_entity_poly.type
_entity_poly.pdbx_seq_one_letter_code
_entity_poly.pdbx_strand_id
1 'polypeptide(L)'
;MPILSSVPLDISLADLLRLRTLQGKGGLHPRIRELLPRILATVLEQEVLRPAIAWESRRLLEVSDTRVRLAGGSELAQASAVVELLGSAEELVMAVGSIGPELDRMSRDWFADGREVEAFVLGEIGNLAIGKLSDRIPERISEWAAERGLETSGALSPGGTGVDLSEQRVVVELADAGRIGVELTTGCMLAPVKSVSMLIGLGQGLPTWTHAQACNLCASRDHCRLRRWDPEPAIAQPHD
;
A
#
# COMPACT_ATOMS: atom_id res chain seq x y z
N MET A 1 -15.80 -0.47 11.05
CA MET A 1 -14.70 0.38 10.54
C MET A 1 -13.58 0.43 11.56
N PRO A 2 -12.79 -0.66 11.67
CA PRO A 2 -11.55 -0.65 12.43
C PRO A 2 -10.53 0.36 11.86
N ILE A 3 -9.78 0.98 12.76
CA ILE A 3 -8.67 1.88 12.45
C ILE A 3 -7.49 1.49 13.31
N LEU A 4 -6.31 1.46 12.70
CA LEU A 4 -5.04 1.36 13.39
C LEU A 4 -4.28 2.67 13.19
N SER A 5 -4.29 3.53 14.22
CA SER A 5 -3.75 4.90 14.14
C SER A 5 -2.23 4.99 14.33
N SER A 6 -1.58 3.88 14.64
CA SER A 6 -0.13 3.79 14.80
C SER A 6 0.34 2.40 14.39
N VAL A 7 0.97 2.32 13.22
CA VAL A 7 1.54 1.08 12.69
C VAL A 7 3.06 1.15 12.83
N PRO A 8 3.71 0.27 13.61
CA PRO A 8 5.16 0.31 13.71
C PRO A 8 5.80 0.02 12.34
N LEU A 9 6.57 0.99 11.83
CA LEU A 9 7.38 0.84 10.63
C LEU A 9 8.85 0.95 11.01
N ASP A 10 9.57 -0.16 10.95
CA ASP A 10 11.02 -0.15 11.12
C ASP A 10 11.69 0.30 9.82
N ILE A 11 12.38 1.44 9.86
CA ILE A 11 13.15 1.99 8.73
C ILE A 11 14.61 2.06 9.16
N SER A 12 15.43 1.22 8.55
CA SER A 12 16.84 1.12 8.90
C SER A 12 17.77 1.68 7.82
N LEU A 13 18.99 2.04 8.21
CA LEU A 13 20.04 2.40 7.24
C LEU A 13 20.33 1.24 6.29
N ALA A 14 20.26 0.00 6.78
CA ALA A 14 20.48 -1.19 5.96
C ALA A 14 19.43 -1.32 4.84
N ASP A 15 18.17 -0.97 5.11
CA ASP A 15 17.12 -0.93 4.10
C ASP A 15 17.42 0.13 3.03
N LEU A 16 17.78 1.34 3.45
CA LEU A 16 18.09 2.44 2.53
C LEU A 16 19.30 2.12 1.64
N LEU A 17 20.34 1.50 2.19
CA LEU A 17 21.51 1.07 1.42
C LEU A 17 21.17 0.00 0.36
N ARG A 18 20.07 -0.74 0.53
CA ARG A 18 19.59 -1.76 -0.42
C ARG A 18 18.60 -1.21 -1.45
N LEU A 19 18.11 0.02 -1.29
CA LEU A 19 17.15 0.61 -2.23
C LEU A 19 17.75 0.77 -3.62
N ARG A 20 17.21 0.03 -4.59
CA ARG A 20 17.64 0.08 -5.99
C ARG A 20 17.45 1.46 -6.64
N THR A 21 16.49 2.25 -6.16
CA THR A 21 16.27 3.63 -6.61
C THR A 21 17.42 4.57 -6.26
N LEU A 22 18.18 4.27 -5.21
CA LEU A 22 19.40 4.99 -4.84
C LEU A 22 20.66 4.43 -5.52
N GLN A 23 20.57 3.30 -6.22
CA GLN A 23 21.70 2.68 -6.91
C GLN A 23 21.82 3.19 -8.35
N GLY A 24 23.00 3.70 -8.71
CA GLY A 24 23.35 4.03 -10.09
C GLY A 24 24.15 2.93 -10.79
N LYS A 25 24.64 3.20 -12.01
CA LYS A 25 25.51 2.26 -12.77
C LYS A 25 26.79 1.86 -12.03
N GLY A 26 27.30 2.73 -11.14
CA GLY A 26 28.47 2.47 -10.28
C GLY A 26 28.11 2.16 -8.82
N GLY A 27 26.85 1.83 -8.53
CA GLY A 27 26.33 1.69 -7.16
C GLY A 27 25.93 3.02 -6.54
N LEU A 28 25.78 3.02 -5.20
CA LEU A 28 25.36 4.17 -4.42
C LEU A 28 26.40 5.30 -4.45
N HIS A 29 25.99 6.48 -4.89
CA HIS A 29 26.86 7.65 -4.98
C HIS A 29 27.44 8.06 -3.60
N PRO A 30 28.75 8.39 -3.49
CA PRO A 30 29.39 8.69 -2.20
C PRO A 30 28.69 9.77 -1.39
N ARG A 31 28.30 10.88 -2.03
CA ARG A 31 27.53 11.96 -1.38
C ARG A 31 26.22 11.45 -0.76
N ILE A 32 25.47 10.59 -1.45
CA ILE A 32 24.21 10.04 -0.89
C ILE A 32 24.53 9.12 0.30
N ARG A 33 25.54 8.27 0.17
CA ARG A 33 25.97 7.36 1.25
C ARG A 33 26.31 8.10 2.54
N GLU A 34 27.00 9.24 2.44
CA GLU A 34 27.33 10.09 3.60
C GLU A 34 26.09 10.77 4.19
N LEU A 35 25.12 11.15 3.36
CA LEU A 35 23.90 11.83 3.78
C LEU A 35 22.89 10.91 4.47
N LEU A 36 22.82 9.63 4.08
CA LEU A 36 21.78 8.69 4.52
C LEU A 36 21.63 8.59 6.05
N PRO A 37 22.69 8.34 6.86
CA PRO A 37 22.54 8.21 8.30
C PRO A 37 21.98 9.47 8.95
N ARG A 38 22.42 10.65 8.48
CA ARG A 38 22.00 11.95 9.00
C ARG A 38 20.54 12.23 8.69
N ILE A 39 20.11 11.99 7.45
CA ILE A 39 18.72 12.23 7.03
C ILE A 39 17.79 11.24 7.75
N LEU A 40 18.17 9.96 7.85
CA LEU A 40 17.39 8.97 8.58
C LEU A 40 17.23 9.37 10.05
N ALA A 41 18.30 9.81 10.72
CA ALA A 41 18.22 10.30 12.09
C ALA A 41 17.23 11.46 12.21
N THR A 42 17.27 12.44 11.29
CA THR A 42 16.30 13.55 11.27
C THR A 42 14.85 13.07 11.12
N VAL A 43 14.60 12.10 10.24
CA VAL A 43 13.23 11.55 10.04
C VAL A 43 12.72 10.87 11.32
N LEU A 44 13.57 10.11 12.00
CA LEU A 44 13.22 9.40 13.23
C LEU A 44 13.03 10.37 14.40
N GLU A 45 13.94 11.33 14.58
CA GLU A 45 13.89 12.32 15.67
C GLU A 45 12.69 13.26 15.56
N GLN A 46 12.28 13.63 14.34
CA GLN A 46 11.15 14.54 14.11
C GLN A 46 9.80 13.81 13.99
N GLU A 47 9.78 12.48 14.09
CA GLU A 47 8.56 11.65 14.04
C GLU A 47 7.64 11.99 12.84
N VAL A 48 8.25 12.23 11.67
CA VAL A 48 7.53 12.65 10.46
C VAL A 48 6.87 11.51 9.68
N LEU A 49 6.94 10.30 10.20
CA LEU A 49 6.20 9.14 9.72
C LEU A 49 5.03 8.90 10.67
N ARG A 50 3.81 9.05 10.17
CA ARG A 50 2.56 8.84 10.92
C ARG A 50 1.71 7.75 10.25
N PRO A 51 2.18 6.50 10.28
CA PRO A 51 1.53 5.40 9.60
C PRO A 51 0.20 5.00 10.25
N ALA A 52 -0.86 4.99 9.45
CA ALA A 52 -2.19 4.60 9.87
C ALA A 52 -2.90 3.76 8.79
N ILE A 53 -3.81 2.90 9.20
CA ILE A 53 -4.62 2.03 8.32
C ILE A 53 -6.09 2.16 8.73
N ALA A 54 -6.97 2.31 7.75
CA ALA A 54 -8.41 2.23 7.90
C ALA A 54 -8.95 1.17 6.95
N TRP A 55 -9.88 0.34 7.42
CA TRP A 55 -10.50 -0.66 6.57
C TRP A 55 -11.93 -0.98 7.00
N GLU A 56 -12.65 -1.59 6.08
CA GLU A 56 -14.00 -2.10 6.30
C GLU A 56 -14.26 -3.29 5.38
N SER A 57 -15.02 -4.29 5.83
CA SER A 57 -15.55 -5.34 4.96
C SER A 57 -17.02 -5.13 4.61
N ARG A 58 -17.40 -5.58 3.42
CA ARG A 58 -18.78 -5.67 2.95
C ARG A 58 -19.01 -7.02 2.30
N ARG A 59 -20.17 -7.62 2.57
CA ARG A 59 -20.59 -8.85 1.90
C ARG A 59 -20.74 -8.62 0.40
N LEU A 60 -20.22 -9.56 -0.38
CA LEU A 60 -20.42 -9.64 -1.82
C LEU A 60 -21.84 -10.17 -2.11
N LEU A 61 -22.63 -9.42 -2.87
CA LEU A 61 -24.02 -9.77 -3.17
C LEU A 61 -24.18 -10.32 -4.58
N GLU A 62 -23.63 -9.60 -5.57
CA GLU A 62 -23.70 -9.99 -6.97
C GLU A 62 -22.36 -9.67 -7.62
N VAL A 63 -21.95 -10.57 -8.52
CA VAL A 63 -20.71 -10.45 -9.27
C VAL A 63 -21.02 -10.78 -10.72
N SER A 64 -20.69 -9.87 -11.64
CA SER A 64 -20.93 -10.04 -13.09
C SER A 64 -19.79 -9.41 -13.87
N ASP A 65 -19.04 -10.16 -14.67
CA ASP A 65 -17.91 -9.74 -15.53
C ASP A 65 -16.96 -8.68 -14.93
N THR A 66 -17.37 -7.42 -14.89
CA THR A 66 -16.60 -6.27 -14.38
C THR A 66 -17.19 -5.64 -13.12
N ARG A 67 -18.42 -5.99 -12.75
CA ARG A 67 -19.22 -5.33 -11.72
C ARG A 67 -19.35 -6.20 -10.48
N VAL A 68 -19.18 -5.56 -9.33
CA VAL A 68 -19.28 -6.17 -8.01
C VAL A 68 -20.21 -5.33 -7.14
N ARG A 69 -21.33 -5.91 -6.70
CA ARG A 69 -22.27 -5.24 -5.80
C ARG A 69 -22.02 -5.67 -4.36
N LEU A 70 -21.94 -4.69 -3.48
CA LEU A 70 -21.67 -4.87 -2.07
C LEU A 70 -22.93 -4.62 -1.24
N ALA A 71 -23.03 -5.30 -0.11
CA ALA A 71 -24.04 -4.98 0.90
C ALA A 71 -23.95 -3.49 1.29
N GLY A 72 -25.10 -2.84 1.49
CA GLY A 72 -25.17 -1.40 1.72
C GLY A 72 -25.33 -0.57 0.44
N GLY A 73 -25.35 -1.19 -0.75
CA GLY A 73 -25.74 -0.54 -2.01
C GLY A 73 -24.59 0.03 -2.83
N SER A 74 -23.36 -0.02 -2.33
CA SER A 74 -22.16 0.35 -3.09
C SER A 74 -21.83 -0.68 -4.17
N GLU A 75 -21.17 -0.23 -5.22
CA GLU A 75 -20.81 -1.04 -6.38
C GLU A 75 -19.43 -0.66 -6.87
N LEU A 76 -18.61 -1.65 -7.23
CA LEU A 76 -17.44 -1.46 -8.09
C LEU A 76 -17.86 -1.80 -9.52
N ALA A 77 -17.81 -0.85 -10.44
CA ALA A 77 -18.37 -1.02 -11.79
C ALA A 77 -17.36 -1.60 -12.79
N GLN A 78 -16.07 -1.41 -12.54
CA GLN A 78 -14.95 -1.74 -13.42
C GLN A 78 -13.82 -2.47 -12.67
N ALA A 79 -14.15 -3.58 -12.04
CA ALA A 79 -13.29 -4.40 -11.20
C ALA A 79 -13.31 -5.90 -11.60
N SER A 80 -13.04 -6.23 -12.86
CA SER A 80 -13.04 -7.64 -13.32
C SER A 80 -12.07 -8.53 -12.56
N ALA A 81 -10.92 -8.00 -12.13
CA ALA A 81 -9.95 -8.76 -11.35
C ALA A 81 -10.50 -9.20 -9.98
N VAL A 82 -11.47 -8.49 -9.41
CA VAL A 82 -12.13 -8.93 -8.18
C VAL A 82 -12.87 -10.24 -8.42
N VAL A 83 -13.48 -10.39 -9.59
CA VAL A 83 -14.20 -11.59 -10.03
C VAL A 83 -13.23 -12.72 -10.38
N GLU A 84 -12.20 -12.39 -11.15
CA GLU A 84 -11.28 -13.36 -11.74
C GLU A 84 -10.24 -13.91 -10.74
N LEU A 85 -9.81 -13.08 -9.78
CA LEU A 85 -8.63 -13.37 -8.97
C LEU A 85 -8.92 -13.59 -7.48
N LEU A 86 -10.08 -13.19 -6.96
CA LEU A 86 -10.38 -13.35 -5.53
C LEU A 86 -11.14 -14.64 -5.19
N GLY A 87 -11.40 -15.50 -6.18
CA GLY A 87 -12.05 -16.80 -5.97
C GLY A 87 -13.48 -16.67 -5.44
N SER A 88 -13.88 -17.56 -4.53
CA SER A 88 -15.20 -17.58 -3.91
C SER A 88 -15.29 -16.70 -2.66
N ALA A 89 -14.75 -15.48 -2.71
CA ALA A 89 -14.83 -14.54 -1.60
C ALA A 89 -16.30 -14.25 -1.22
N GLU A 90 -16.58 -14.23 0.08
CA GLU A 90 -17.89 -13.93 0.66
C GLU A 90 -18.00 -12.45 1.04
N GLU A 91 -16.88 -11.84 1.42
CA GLU A 91 -16.77 -10.41 1.69
C GLU A 91 -15.60 -9.81 0.92
N LEU A 92 -15.68 -8.51 0.70
CA LEU A 92 -14.61 -7.69 0.17
C LEU A 92 -14.22 -6.64 1.21
N VAL A 93 -12.93 -6.57 1.50
CA VAL A 93 -12.31 -5.56 2.34
C VAL A 93 -11.84 -4.41 1.46
N MET A 94 -12.27 -3.20 1.80
CA MET A 94 -11.71 -1.96 1.29
C MET A 94 -10.74 -1.45 2.36
N ALA A 95 -9.47 -1.34 2.03
CA ALA A 95 -8.43 -0.89 2.95
C ALA A 95 -7.65 0.29 2.38
N VAL A 96 -7.30 1.23 3.25
CA VAL A 96 -6.47 2.39 2.92
C VAL A 96 -5.42 2.56 4.01
N GLY A 97 -4.19 2.85 3.61
CA GLY A 97 -3.11 3.21 4.53
C GLY A 97 -2.35 4.44 4.05
N SER A 98 -1.79 5.19 4.99
CA SER A 98 -0.94 6.37 4.73
C SER A 98 0.15 6.48 5.76
N ILE A 99 1.31 7.03 5.38
CA ILE A 99 2.37 7.42 6.33
C ILE A 99 2.26 8.88 6.79
N GLY A 100 1.16 9.56 6.45
CA GLY A 100 0.94 10.96 6.75
C GLY A 100 1.63 11.92 5.77
N PRO A 101 1.29 13.23 5.82
CA PRO A 101 1.83 14.24 4.91
C PRO A 101 3.19 14.81 5.32
N GLU A 102 3.65 14.58 6.54
CA GLU A 102 4.77 15.32 7.15
C GLU A 102 6.09 15.12 6.40
N LEU A 103 6.40 13.87 6.00
CA LEU A 103 7.62 13.59 5.23
C LEU A 103 7.62 14.29 3.86
N ASP A 104 6.50 14.29 3.15
CA ASP A 104 6.37 14.96 1.85
C ASP A 104 6.40 16.48 2.00
N ARG A 105 5.88 17.03 3.09
CA ARG A 105 6.03 18.47 3.44
C ARG A 105 7.51 18.79 3.65
N MET A 106 8.21 18.03 4.48
CA MET A 106 9.64 18.21 4.73
C MET A 106 10.48 18.11 3.44
N SER A 107 10.18 17.13 2.58
CA SER A 107 10.85 16.98 1.28
C SER A 107 10.67 18.22 0.40
N ARG A 108 9.44 18.76 0.31
CA ARG A 108 9.16 19.99 -0.44
C ARG A 108 9.87 21.21 0.13
N ASP A 109 9.89 21.36 1.45
CA ASP A 109 10.56 22.48 2.11
C ASP A 109 12.08 22.42 1.87
N TRP A 110 12.70 21.25 2.01
CA TRP A 110 14.12 21.07 1.73
C TRP A 110 14.47 21.31 0.27
N PHE A 111 13.59 20.92 -0.65
CA PHE A 111 13.77 21.23 -2.07
C PHE A 111 13.74 22.74 -2.32
N ALA A 112 12.79 23.46 -1.73
CA ALA A 112 12.69 24.92 -1.84
C ALA A 112 13.91 25.65 -1.23
N ASP A 113 14.53 25.06 -0.21
CA ASP A 113 15.75 25.56 0.42
C ASP A 113 17.06 25.20 -0.33
N GLY A 114 16.97 24.62 -1.53
CA GLY A 114 18.12 24.23 -2.34
C GLY A 114 18.83 22.95 -1.89
N ARG A 115 18.22 22.18 -0.97
CA ARG A 115 18.71 20.88 -0.48
C ARG A 115 18.13 19.73 -1.30
N GLU A 116 18.27 19.81 -2.63
CA GLU A 116 17.60 18.92 -3.59
C GLU A 116 17.97 17.43 -3.40
N VAL A 117 19.23 17.13 -3.13
CA VAL A 117 19.70 15.75 -2.93
C VAL A 117 19.11 15.16 -1.65
N GLU A 118 19.07 15.95 -0.57
CA GLU A 118 18.46 15.53 0.68
C GLU A 118 16.94 15.37 0.55
N ALA A 119 16.26 16.28 -0.16
CA ALA A 119 14.84 16.19 -0.47
C ALA A 119 14.50 14.92 -1.27
N PHE A 120 15.34 14.58 -2.25
CA PHE A 120 15.23 13.33 -3.01
C PHE A 120 15.37 12.11 -2.09
N VAL A 121 16.35 12.09 -1.18
CA VAL A 121 16.52 11.00 -0.21
C VAL A 121 15.31 10.87 0.71
N LEU A 122 14.71 11.98 1.17
CA LEU A 122 13.45 11.94 1.93
C LEU A 122 12.33 11.26 1.12
N GLY A 123 12.22 11.57 -0.18
CA GLY A 123 11.27 10.93 -1.08
C GLY A 123 11.44 9.41 -1.15
N GLU A 124 12.68 8.93 -1.17
CA GLU A 124 13.02 7.50 -1.17
C GLU A 124 12.75 6.82 0.18
N ILE A 125 13.01 7.51 1.31
CA ILE A 125 12.57 7.05 2.63
C ILE A 125 11.05 6.88 2.65
N GLY A 126 10.32 7.83 2.05
CA GLY A 126 8.86 7.76 1.94
C GLY A 126 8.39 6.58 1.08
N ASN A 127 9.07 6.31 -0.03
CA ASN A 127 8.78 5.15 -0.89
C ASN A 127 9.00 3.83 -0.13
N LEU A 128 10.08 3.74 0.65
CA LEU A 128 10.34 2.58 1.49
C LEU A 128 9.26 2.43 2.58
N ALA A 129 8.91 3.52 3.27
CA ALA A 129 7.93 3.49 4.34
C ALA A 129 6.53 3.09 3.86
N ILE A 130 6.04 3.66 2.75
CA ILE A 130 4.75 3.25 2.17
C ILE A 130 4.79 1.82 1.62
N GLY A 131 5.94 1.36 1.12
CA GLY A 131 6.15 -0.02 0.71
C GLY A 131 6.00 -1.00 1.89
N LYS A 132 6.65 -0.71 3.03
CA LYS A 132 6.50 -1.51 4.26
C LYS A 132 5.08 -1.46 4.81
N LEU A 133 4.41 -0.31 4.73
CA LEU A 133 3.00 -0.19 5.14
C LEU A 133 2.09 -1.01 4.24
N SER A 134 2.38 -1.05 2.93
CA SER A 134 1.64 -1.87 1.96
C SER A 134 1.76 -3.36 2.28
N ASP A 135 2.94 -3.83 2.72
CA ASP A 135 3.12 -5.22 3.16
C ASP A 135 2.36 -5.50 4.48
N ARG A 136 2.25 -4.52 5.37
CA ARG A 136 1.58 -4.66 6.68
C ARG A 136 0.05 -4.69 6.61
N ILE A 137 -0.56 -4.05 5.60
CA ILE A 137 -2.03 -3.97 5.48
C ILE A 137 -2.65 -5.37 5.34
N PRO A 138 -2.22 -6.23 4.39
CA PRO A 138 -2.75 -7.59 4.29
C PRO A 138 -2.47 -8.46 5.52
N GLU A 139 -1.28 -8.32 6.15
CA GLU A 139 -0.97 -9.01 7.41
C GLU A 139 -2.02 -8.68 8.48
N ARG A 140 -2.30 -7.39 8.68
CA ARG A 140 -3.26 -6.96 9.68
C ARG A 140 -4.69 -7.39 9.37
N ILE A 141 -5.07 -7.42 8.10
CA ILE A 141 -6.38 -7.87 7.66
C ILE A 141 -6.52 -9.39 7.79
N SER A 142 -5.44 -10.15 7.58
CA SER A 142 -5.41 -11.60 7.80
C SER A 142 -5.57 -11.95 9.29
N GLU A 143 -4.87 -11.27 10.19
CA GLU A 143 -5.08 -11.41 11.65
C GLU A 143 -6.54 -11.14 12.03
N TRP A 144 -7.10 -10.03 11.53
CA TRP A 144 -8.49 -9.65 11.79
C TRP A 144 -9.51 -10.64 11.18
N ALA A 145 -9.21 -11.24 10.03
CA ALA A 145 -10.04 -12.27 9.42
C ALA A 145 -10.00 -13.59 10.19
N ALA A 146 -8.81 -13.97 10.70
CA ALA A 146 -8.61 -15.19 11.48
C ALA A 146 -9.41 -15.17 12.80
N GLU A 147 -9.54 -14.01 13.45
CA GLU A 147 -10.43 -13.82 14.62
C GLU A 147 -11.89 -14.18 14.33
N ARG A 148 -12.28 -14.19 13.05
CA ARG A 148 -13.63 -14.52 12.55
C ARG A 148 -13.69 -15.91 11.92
N GLY A 149 -12.61 -16.69 11.96
CA GLY A 149 -12.49 -17.99 11.29
C GLY A 149 -12.48 -17.89 9.77
N LEU A 150 -12.05 -16.77 9.20
CA LEU A 150 -11.98 -16.52 7.75
C LEU A 150 -10.53 -16.39 7.28
N GLU A 151 -10.31 -16.72 6.01
CA GLU A 151 -9.04 -16.52 5.29
C GLU A 151 -9.12 -15.29 4.39
N THR A 152 -7.96 -14.75 4.01
CA THR A 152 -7.83 -13.63 3.07
C THR A 152 -7.30 -14.08 1.72
N SER A 153 -7.78 -13.48 0.62
CA SER A 153 -7.11 -13.56 -0.67
C SER A 153 -5.83 -12.72 -0.70
N GLY A 154 -5.11 -12.74 -1.82
CA GLY A 154 -4.15 -11.67 -2.13
C GLY A 154 -4.84 -10.31 -2.35
N ALA A 155 -4.04 -9.24 -2.36
CA ALA A 155 -4.51 -7.86 -2.45
C ALA A 155 -4.45 -7.28 -3.87
N LEU A 156 -5.57 -6.72 -4.33
CA LEU A 156 -5.67 -5.93 -5.56
C LEU A 156 -5.66 -4.44 -5.22
N SER A 157 -5.30 -3.58 -6.16
CA SER A 157 -5.35 -2.13 -5.98
C SER A 157 -6.08 -1.47 -7.16
N PRO A 158 -6.95 -0.47 -6.92
CA PRO A 158 -7.45 0.41 -7.96
C PRO A 158 -6.34 1.04 -8.79
N GLY A 159 -6.50 1.08 -10.12
CA GLY A 159 -5.47 1.47 -11.07
C GLY A 159 -4.44 0.37 -11.37
N GLY A 160 -4.55 -0.78 -10.69
CA GLY A 160 -3.85 -2.02 -11.00
C GLY A 160 -4.59 -2.87 -12.03
N THR A 161 -4.12 -4.09 -12.21
CA THR A 161 -4.66 -5.01 -13.23
C THR A 161 -6.11 -5.37 -12.93
N GLY A 162 -6.99 -5.07 -13.90
CA GLY A 162 -8.42 -5.42 -13.86
C GLY A 162 -9.25 -4.66 -12.82
N VAL A 163 -8.73 -3.58 -12.23
CA VAL A 163 -9.50 -2.65 -11.37
C VAL A 163 -9.22 -1.22 -11.81
N ASP A 164 -10.23 -0.54 -12.36
CA ASP A 164 -10.09 0.85 -12.81
C ASP A 164 -9.73 1.79 -11.64
N LEU A 165 -8.96 2.85 -11.92
CA LEU A 165 -8.55 3.82 -10.91
C LEU A 165 -9.76 4.56 -10.28
N SER A 166 -10.84 4.73 -11.04
CA SER A 166 -12.04 5.40 -10.55
C SER A 166 -12.72 4.68 -9.39
N GLU A 167 -12.53 3.35 -9.29
CA GLU A 167 -13.02 2.52 -8.19
C GLU A 167 -12.39 2.87 -6.84
N GLN A 168 -11.27 3.59 -6.85
CA GLN A 168 -10.63 4.09 -5.63
C GLN A 168 -11.58 4.98 -4.80
N ARG A 169 -12.56 5.64 -5.44
CA ARG A 169 -13.59 6.42 -4.73
C ARG A 169 -14.38 5.55 -3.75
N VAL A 170 -14.83 4.39 -4.21
CA VAL A 170 -15.60 3.44 -3.39
C VAL A 170 -14.72 2.88 -2.28
N VAL A 171 -13.45 2.58 -2.57
CA VAL A 171 -12.50 2.07 -1.56
C VAL A 171 -12.27 3.09 -0.45
N VAL A 172 -11.96 4.34 -0.81
CA VAL A 172 -11.68 5.43 0.13
C VAL A 172 -12.90 5.78 0.98
N GLU A 173 -14.08 5.82 0.37
CA GLU A 173 -15.34 6.10 1.06
C GLU A 173 -15.68 4.99 2.07
N LEU A 174 -15.68 3.73 1.62
CA LEU A 174 -16.09 2.62 2.48
C LEU A 174 -15.08 2.30 3.59
N ALA A 175 -13.79 2.51 3.34
CA ALA A 175 -12.76 2.38 4.37
C ALA A 175 -12.80 3.53 5.40
N ASP A 176 -13.62 4.58 5.18
CA ASP A 176 -13.68 5.78 6.01
C ASP A 176 -12.30 6.44 6.17
N ALA A 177 -11.58 6.53 5.05
CA ALA A 177 -10.16 6.92 5.06
C ALA A 177 -9.92 8.38 5.50
N GLY A 178 -10.95 9.22 5.48
CA GLY A 178 -10.90 10.57 6.04
C GLY A 178 -10.50 10.59 7.52
N ARG A 179 -10.81 9.53 8.27
CA ARG A 179 -10.40 9.40 9.68
C ARG A 179 -8.90 9.20 9.89
N ILE A 180 -8.18 8.76 8.86
CA ILE A 180 -6.71 8.72 8.86
C ILE A 180 -6.10 9.87 8.03
N GLY A 181 -6.91 10.88 7.69
CA GLY A 181 -6.50 12.06 6.95
C GLY A 181 -6.24 11.81 5.46
N VAL A 182 -6.79 10.73 4.89
CA VAL A 182 -6.66 10.42 3.45
C VAL A 182 -7.92 10.84 2.70
N GLU A 183 -7.70 11.58 1.62
CA GLU A 183 -8.73 12.06 0.70
C GLU A 183 -8.37 11.72 -0.75
N LEU A 184 -9.29 12.01 -1.67
CA LEU A 184 -9.07 11.89 -3.10
C LEU A 184 -9.03 13.25 -3.78
N THR A 185 -8.07 13.43 -4.67
CA THR A 185 -8.11 14.50 -5.68
C THR A 185 -9.21 14.24 -6.71
N THR A 186 -9.56 15.27 -7.49
CA THR A 186 -10.52 15.14 -8.61
C THR A 186 -10.13 14.03 -9.59
N GLY A 187 -8.83 13.81 -9.79
CA GLY A 187 -8.27 12.76 -10.65
C GLY A 187 -8.14 11.39 -9.99
N CYS A 188 -8.82 11.14 -8.86
CA CYS A 188 -8.74 9.90 -8.09
C CYS A 188 -7.37 9.57 -7.52
N MET A 189 -6.43 10.51 -7.41
CA MET A 189 -5.18 10.27 -6.68
C MET A 189 -5.38 10.43 -5.18
N LEU A 190 -4.76 9.57 -4.38
CA LEU A 190 -4.75 9.68 -2.92
C LEU A 190 -3.95 10.91 -2.47
N ALA A 191 -4.45 11.60 -1.45
CA ALA A 191 -3.78 12.68 -0.76
C ALA A 191 -3.85 12.39 0.75
N PRO A 192 -2.72 12.24 1.48
CA PRO A 192 -1.32 12.46 1.08
C PRO A 192 -0.80 11.52 -0.02
N VAL A 193 0.27 11.92 -0.70
CA VAL A 193 0.84 11.17 -1.85
C VAL A 193 1.37 9.82 -1.41
N LYS A 194 1.95 9.72 -0.21
CA LYS A 194 2.42 8.45 0.38
C LYS A 194 1.28 7.69 1.07
N SER A 195 0.30 7.32 0.26
CA SER A 195 -0.85 6.51 0.66
C SER A 195 -1.08 5.39 -0.35
N VAL A 196 -1.76 4.32 0.08
CA VAL A 196 -2.10 3.14 -0.72
C VAL A 196 -3.53 2.71 -0.43
N SER A 197 -4.20 2.14 -1.43
CA SER A 197 -5.52 1.53 -1.28
C SER A 197 -5.52 0.10 -1.82
N MET A 198 -6.33 -0.77 -1.20
CA MET A 198 -6.36 -2.20 -1.50
C MET A 198 -7.77 -2.77 -1.40
N LEU A 199 -8.00 -3.82 -2.19
CA LEU A 199 -9.15 -4.71 -2.18
C LEU A 199 -8.67 -6.12 -1.81
N ILE A 200 -9.25 -6.72 -0.78
CA ILE A 200 -8.89 -8.06 -0.29
C ILE A 200 -10.16 -8.85 -0.05
N GLY A 201 -10.28 -10.04 -0.64
CA GLY A 201 -11.41 -10.94 -0.41
C GLY A 201 -11.29 -11.67 0.93
N LEU A 202 -12.42 -11.92 1.59
CA LEU A 202 -12.52 -12.81 2.76
C LEU A 202 -13.44 -13.98 2.47
N GLY A 203 -13.09 -15.17 2.96
CA GLY A 203 -13.83 -16.40 2.73
C GLY A 203 -13.03 -17.62 3.16
N GLN A 204 -13.30 -18.75 2.52
CA GLN A 204 -12.58 -20.01 2.75
C GLN A 204 -11.84 -20.44 1.48
N GLY A 205 -10.61 -20.93 1.62
CA GLY A 205 -9.83 -21.47 0.51
C GLY A 205 -9.49 -20.43 -0.56
N LEU A 206 -9.26 -19.17 -0.15
CA LEU A 206 -9.06 -18.09 -1.09
C LEU A 206 -7.64 -18.09 -1.69
N PRO A 207 -7.51 -17.71 -2.97
CA PRO A 207 -6.21 -17.64 -3.62
C PRO A 207 -5.35 -16.51 -3.03
N THR A 208 -4.11 -16.84 -2.68
CA THR A 208 -3.08 -15.88 -2.25
C THR A 208 -1.94 -15.87 -3.25
N TRP A 209 -1.15 -14.79 -3.22
CA TRP A 209 0.02 -14.68 -4.07
C TRP A 209 1.16 -13.97 -3.36
N THR A 210 2.40 -14.35 -3.73
CA THR A 210 3.61 -13.70 -3.27
C THR A 210 3.74 -12.29 -3.85
N HIS A 211 4.62 -11.48 -3.26
CA HIS A 211 4.92 -10.16 -3.81
C HIS A 211 5.50 -10.24 -5.23
N ALA A 212 6.27 -11.29 -5.56
CA ALA A 212 6.78 -11.51 -6.91
C ALA A 212 5.64 -11.81 -7.90
N GLN A 213 4.65 -12.61 -7.50
CA GLN A 213 3.45 -12.88 -8.30
C GLN A 213 2.62 -11.61 -8.49
N ALA A 214 2.40 -10.80 -7.44
CA ALA A 214 1.74 -9.49 -7.56
C ALA A 214 2.47 -8.59 -8.58
N CYS A 215 3.80 -8.51 -8.50
CA CYS A 215 4.61 -7.74 -9.43
C CYS A 215 4.51 -8.23 -10.88
N ASN A 216 4.29 -9.53 -11.11
CA ASN A 216 4.15 -10.08 -12.45
C ASN A 216 2.82 -9.71 -13.11
N LEU A 217 1.78 -9.48 -12.30
CA LEU A 217 0.47 -9.02 -12.74
C LEU A 217 0.47 -7.51 -13.05
N CYS A 218 1.33 -6.72 -12.41
CA CYS A 218 1.38 -5.26 -12.54
C CYS A 218 1.68 -4.77 -13.97
N ALA A 219 0.92 -3.80 -14.46
CA ALA A 219 1.14 -3.16 -15.76
C ALA A 219 2.53 -2.47 -15.87
N SER A 220 3.11 -2.03 -14.75
CA SER A 220 4.42 -1.37 -14.72
C SER A 220 5.60 -2.34 -14.64
N ARG A 221 5.39 -3.66 -14.63
CA ARG A 221 6.42 -4.67 -14.31
C ARG A 221 7.70 -4.58 -15.15
N ASP A 222 7.60 -4.13 -16.40
CA ASP A 222 8.72 -4.15 -17.34
C ASP A 222 9.65 -2.93 -17.17
N HIS A 223 9.20 -1.89 -16.48
CA HIS A 223 9.97 -0.65 -16.23
C HIS A 223 10.03 -0.26 -14.74
N CYS A 224 9.37 -1.02 -13.85
CA CYS A 224 9.36 -0.73 -12.42
C CYS A 224 10.70 -1.09 -11.76
N ARG A 225 11.44 -0.07 -11.33
CA ARG A 225 12.70 -0.23 -10.58
C ARG A 225 12.51 -0.82 -9.17
N LEU A 226 11.28 -0.83 -8.68
CA LEU A 226 10.90 -1.39 -7.38
C LEU A 226 10.45 -2.86 -7.47
N ARG A 227 10.35 -3.43 -8.68
CA ARG A 227 9.86 -4.80 -8.89
C ARG A 227 10.69 -5.81 -8.08
N ARG A 228 10.04 -6.54 -7.16
CA ARG A 228 10.68 -7.67 -6.47
C ARG A 228 10.63 -8.90 -7.36
N TRP A 229 11.79 -9.52 -7.58
CA TRP A 229 11.95 -10.68 -8.47
C TRP A 229 12.01 -11.99 -7.69
N ASP A 230 12.53 -11.94 -6.46
CA ASP A 230 12.68 -13.11 -5.63
C ASP A 230 11.32 -13.49 -5.00
N PRO A 231 10.92 -14.77 -5.07
CA PRO A 231 9.75 -15.24 -4.36
C PRO A 231 10.09 -15.29 -2.87
N GLU A 232 9.82 -14.21 -2.15
CA GLU A 232 9.54 -14.29 -0.71
C GLU A 232 8.28 -15.14 -0.53
N PRO A 233 8.16 -15.93 0.56
CA PRO A 233 6.94 -16.69 0.82
C PRO A 233 5.73 -15.76 0.79
N ALA A 234 4.59 -16.27 0.30
CA ALA A 234 3.33 -15.55 0.43
C ALA A 234 3.13 -15.19 1.90
N ILE A 235 2.54 -14.02 2.16
CA ILE A 235 2.28 -13.53 3.53
C ILE A 235 1.70 -14.70 4.32
N ALA A 236 2.46 -15.15 5.32
CA ALA A 236 2.17 -16.38 6.02
C ALA A 236 0.80 -16.23 6.69
N GLN A 237 -0.11 -17.16 6.38
CA GLN A 237 -1.31 -17.30 7.19
C GLN A 237 -0.84 -17.69 8.60
N PRO A 238 -1.39 -17.09 9.67
CA PRO A 238 -1.18 -17.63 10.99
C PRO A 238 -1.73 -19.06 11.00
N HIS A 239 -0.84 -20.05 10.96
CA HIS A 239 -1.19 -21.45 11.18
C HIS A 239 -1.34 -21.68 12.69
N ASP A 240 -2.38 -22.45 13.03
CA ASP A 240 -2.82 -22.89 14.38
C ASP A 240 -1.73 -23.06 15.45
#